data_AF-A0A067DIR0-F1
#
_entry.id   AF-A0A067DIR0-F1
#
_cell.length_a   1.000
_cell.length_b   1.000
_cell.length_c   1.000
_cell.angle_alpha   90.00
_cell.angle_beta   90.00
_cell.angle_gamma   90.00
#
_symmetry.space_group_name_H-M   'P 1'
#
loop_
_entity.id
_entity.type
_entity.pdbx_description
1 polymer ?
#
loop_
_entity_poly.entity_id
_entity_poly.type
_entity_poly.pdbx_seq_one_letter_code
_entity_poly.pdbx_strand_id
1 'polypeptide(L)'
;MGIAKDGSKKENFQRGVELRGRITLLAEGCRGSLSEKLIKNFKLREKSHAQHQTYALGIKEVWEIDEGKHNPGEILHTLGWPLDQKTYGGSFLYHMNDRQIALGLVVALNYHNPFLNPYEEF
;
A
#
# COMPACT_ATOMS: atom_id res chain seq x y z
N MET A 1 6.26 21.80 -9.27
CA MET A 1 5.75 22.11 -10.62
C MET A 1 5.16 23.52 -10.76
N GLY A 2 4.89 24.26 -9.67
CA GLY A 2 4.35 25.63 -9.77
C GLY A 2 2.97 25.69 -10.44
N ILE A 3 2.10 24.72 -10.15
CA ILE A 3 0.68 24.72 -10.55
C ILE A 3 -0.15 24.96 -9.29
N ALA A 4 -1.15 25.84 -9.37
CA ALA A 4 -2.08 26.13 -8.29
C ALA A 4 -3.20 25.08 -8.19
N LYS A 5 -3.95 25.10 -7.07
CA LYS A 5 -5.03 24.15 -6.81
C LYS A 5 -6.14 24.22 -7.88
N ASP A 6 -6.34 25.38 -8.48
CA ASP A 6 -7.28 25.64 -9.58
C ASP A 6 -6.71 25.26 -10.98
N GLY A 7 -5.46 24.80 -11.04
CA GLY A 7 -4.77 24.43 -12.29
C GLY A 7 -4.01 25.57 -12.98
N SER A 8 -4.08 26.81 -12.48
CA SER A 8 -3.33 27.93 -13.04
C SER A 8 -1.81 27.81 -12.80
N LYS A 9 -1.01 28.40 -13.69
CA LYS A 9 0.46 28.44 -13.53
C LYS A 9 0.83 29.55 -12.56
N LYS A 10 1.64 29.22 -11.56
CA LYS A 10 2.25 30.20 -10.65
C LYS A 10 3.48 30.82 -11.30
N GLU A 11 3.97 31.91 -10.73
CA GLU A 11 5.22 32.58 -11.18
C GLU A 11 6.42 31.63 -11.19
N ASN A 12 6.45 30.66 -10.25
CA ASN A 12 7.47 29.62 -10.19
C ASN A 12 7.12 28.35 -10.99
N PHE A 13 6.27 28.45 -12.02
CA PHE A 13 5.95 27.33 -12.90
C PHE A 13 7.20 26.82 -13.61
N GLN A 14 7.34 25.50 -13.60
CA GLN A 14 8.40 24.81 -14.33
C GLN A 14 7.81 23.65 -15.12
N ARG A 15 8.19 23.53 -16.39
CA ARG A 15 7.83 22.37 -17.23
C ARG A 15 8.52 21.11 -16.70
N GLY A 16 7.91 19.96 -16.93
CA GLY A 16 8.53 18.67 -16.66
C GLY A 16 9.75 18.41 -17.56
N VAL A 17 10.56 17.44 -17.18
CA VAL A 17 11.75 17.01 -17.92
C VAL A 17 11.40 15.78 -18.77
N GLU A 18 11.93 15.73 -19.98
CA GLU A 18 11.89 14.53 -20.82
C GLU A 18 13.11 13.66 -20.53
N LEU A 19 12.89 12.41 -20.13
CA LEU A 19 13.95 11.42 -19.91
C LEU A 19 13.89 10.37 -21.03
N ARG A 20 14.99 10.27 -21.80
CA ARG A 20 15.13 9.28 -22.88
C ARG A 20 16.10 8.19 -22.46
N GLY A 21 15.59 6.98 -22.27
CA GLY A 21 16.37 5.77 -22.04
C GLY A 21 16.20 4.81 -23.21
N ARG A 22 17.21 3.94 -23.44
CA ARG A 22 17.04 2.79 -24.35
C ARG A 22 15.97 1.82 -23.84
N ILE A 23 15.87 1.70 -22.52
CA ILE A 23 14.90 0.91 -21.79
C ILE A 23 14.41 1.76 -20.61
N THR A 24 13.10 1.74 -20.38
CA THR A 24 12.48 2.34 -19.19
C THR A 24 11.83 1.22 -18.39
N LEU A 25 12.36 0.95 -17.19
CA LEU A 25 11.77 0.00 -16.26
C LEU A 25 10.76 0.72 -15.35
N LEU A 26 9.52 0.24 -15.31
CA LEU A 26 8.52 0.73 -14.36
C LEU A 26 8.56 -0.10 -13.07
N ALA A 27 8.86 0.57 -11.96
CA ALA A 27 8.97 -0.04 -10.62
C ALA A 27 8.19 0.79 -9.58
N GLU A 28 6.98 1.25 -9.94
CA GLU A 28 6.14 2.10 -9.08
C GLU A 28 5.56 1.37 -7.84
N GLY A 29 5.63 0.04 -7.81
CA GLY A 29 5.04 -0.78 -6.75
C GLY A 29 3.54 -1.04 -6.94
N CYS A 30 2.82 -1.17 -5.83
CA CYS A 30 1.39 -1.52 -5.83
C CYS A 30 0.57 -0.44 -6.56
N ARG A 31 -0.22 -0.86 -7.57
CA ARG A 31 -1.11 0.00 -8.36
C ARG A 31 -0.42 1.23 -8.99
N GLY A 32 0.75 1.00 -9.60
CA GLY A 32 1.53 2.03 -10.29
C GLY A 32 0.75 2.84 -11.33
N SER A 33 0.84 4.16 -11.25
CA SER A 33 0.03 5.10 -12.05
C SER A 33 0.38 5.09 -13.55
N LEU A 34 1.66 4.96 -13.89
CA LEU A 34 2.16 4.82 -15.26
C LEU A 34 1.97 3.39 -15.74
N SER A 35 2.22 2.43 -14.85
CA SER A 35 2.09 1.00 -15.10
C SER A 35 0.67 0.65 -15.54
N GLU A 36 -0.37 1.13 -14.85
CA GLU A 36 -1.77 0.92 -15.23
C GLU A 36 -2.12 1.54 -16.59
N LYS A 37 -1.57 2.72 -16.91
CA LYS A 37 -1.73 3.33 -18.24
C LYS A 37 -1.12 2.44 -19.33
N LEU A 38 0.08 1.91 -19.11
CA LEU A 38 0.74 1.04 -20.08
C LEU A 38 0.05 -0.32 -20.22
N ILE A 39 -0.40 -0.91 -19.11
CA ILE A 39 -1.20 -2.14 -19.11
C ILE A 39 -2.42 -1.99 -20.01
N LYS A 40 -3.16 -0.89 -19.88
CA LYS A 40 -4.30 -0.57 -20.74
C LYS A 40 -3.89 -0.32 -22.19
N ASN A 41 -2.90 0.55 -22.42
CA ASN A 41 -2.50 0.95 -23.76
C ASN A 41 -1.99 -0.23 -24.61
N PHE A 42 -1.23 -1.14 -23.99
CA PHE A 42 -0.68 -2.31 -24.67
C PHE A 42 -1.54 -3.56 -24.55
N LYS A 43 -2.70 -3.47 -23.88
CA LYS A 43 -3.62 -4.58 -23.61
C LYS A 43 -2.93 -5.77 -22.94
N LEU A 44 -2.08 -5.48 -21.95
CA LEU A 44 -1.18 -6.49 -21.37
C LEU A 44 -1.98 -7.56 -20.62
N ARG A 45 -3.01 -7.17 -19.87
CA ARG A 45 -3.87 -8.12 -19.13
C ARG A 45 -4.63 -9.04 -20.07
N GLU A 46 -5.21 -8.50 -21.15
CA GLU A 46 -5.99 -9.29 -22.10
C GLU A 46 -5.10 -10.27 -22.87
N LYS A 47 -3.95 -9.81 -23.35
CA LYS A 47 -2.99 -10.64 -24.10
C LYS A 47 -2.42 -11.78 -23.27
N SER A 48 -2.29 -11.58 -21.96
CA SER A 48 -1.82 -12.61 -21.04
C SER A 48 -2.95 -13.44 -20.43
N HIS A 49 -4.21 -13.19 -20.79
CA HIS A 49 -5.39 -13.79 -20.14
C HIS A 49 -5.36 -13.66 -18.61
N ALA A 50 -4.84 -12.55 -18.10
CA ALA A 50 -4.71 -12.31 -16.67
C ALA A 50 -6.07 -11.92 -16.06
N GLN A 51 -6.33 -12.42 -14.85
CA GLN A 51 -7.46 -11.99 -14.04
C GLN A 51 -7.27 -10.55 -13.54
N HIS A 52 -8.35 -9.96 -13.03
CA HIS A 52 -8.28 -8.67 -12.37
C HIS A 52 -7.41 -8.78 -11.11
N GLN A 53 -6.59 -7.76 -10.85
CA GLN A 53 -5.76 -7.74 -9.65
C GLN A 53 -6.63 -7.38 -8.46
N THR A 54 -6.52 -8.14 -7.38
CA THR A 54 -7.15 -7.81 -6.10
C THR A 54 -6.11 -7.17 -5.18
N TYR A 55 -6.57 -6.37 -4.22
CA TYR A 55 -5.70 -5.57 -3.37
C TYR A 55 -6.15 -5.65 -1.91
N ALA A 56 -5.22 -5.36 -1.01
CA ALA A 56 -5.49 -5.10 0.39
C ALA A 56 -4.80 -3.80 0.80
N LEU A 57 -5.39 -3.11 1.77
CA LEU A 57 -4.77 -1.97 2.44
C LEU A 57 -4.06 -2.48 3.68
N GLY A 58 -2.79 -2.09 3.84
CA GLY A 58 -2.01 -2.35 5.04
C GLY A 58 -1.76 -1.06 5.79
N ILE A 59 -2.05 -1.05 7.09
CA ILE A 59 -1.74 0.03 8.01
C ILE A 59 -0.68 -0.49 8.99
N LYS A 60 0.31 0.34 9.28
CA LYS A 60 1.48 -0.05 10.06
C LYS A 60 1.92 1.09 10.97
N GLU A 61 2.24 0.74 12.20
CA GLU A 61 3.01 1.59 13.11
C GLU A 61 4.28 0.89 13.57
N VAL A 62 5.21 1.69 14.11
CA VAL A 62 6.44 1.18 14.75
C VAL A 62 6.50 1.76 16.14
N TRP A 63 6.54 0.88 17.14
CA TRP A 63 6.49 1.26 18.56
C TRP A 63 7.77 0.82 19.25
N GLU A 64 8.27 1.62 20.18
CA GLU A 64 9.25 1.16 21.16
C GLU A 64 8.50 0.59 22.37
N ILE A 65 8.91 -0.59 22.85
CA ILE A 65 8.27 -1.26 23.98
C ILE A 65 9.25 -1.51 25.14
N ASP A 66 8.69 -1.85 26.30
CA ASP A 66 9.49 -2.26 27.46
C ASP A 66 10.40 -3.44 27.12
N GLU A 67 11.64 -3.40 27.61
CA GLU A 67 12.65 -4.43 27.32
C GLU A 67 12.18 -5.84 27.71
N GLY A 68 11.52 -5.99 28.87
CA GLY A 68 11.00 -7.28 29.34
C GLY A 68 9.84 -7.84 28.52
N LYS A 69 9.23 -7.05 27.62
CA LYS A 69 8.19 -7.49 26.67
C LYS A 69 8.75 -7.72 25.28
N HIS A 70 10.03 -7.40 25.06
CA HIS A 70 10.65 -7.47 23.75
C HIS A 70 11.40 -8.78 23.55
N ASN A 71 11.00 -9.54 22.54
CA ASN A 71 11.62 -10.80 22.16
C ASN A 71 12.14 -10.73 20.70
N PRO A 72 13.38 -10.29 20.47
CA PRO A 72 13.92 -10.05 19.13
C PRO A 72 13.73 -11.25 18.19
N GLY A 73 13.19 -10.99 16.99
CA GLY A 73 12.94 -12.02 15.98
C GLY A 73 11.63 -12.79 16.14
N GLU A 74 10.85 -12.54 17.20
CA GLU A 74 9.50 -13.06 17.33
C GLU A 74 8.56 -12.45 16.28
N ILE A 75 7.69 -13.31 15.73
CA ILE A 75 6.74 -12.99 14.66
C ILE A 75 5.38 -13.53 15.09
N LEU A 76 4.39 -12.64 15.14
CA LEU A 76 3.00 -12.97 15.44
C LEU A 76 2.10 -12.56 14.28
N HIS A 77 1.15 -13.43 13.95
CA HIS A 77 0.04 -13.17 13.05
C HIS A 77 -1.26 -13.58 13.71
N THR A 78 -2.31 -12.77 13.56
CA THR A 78 -3.64 -13.12 14.05
C THR A 78 -4.70 -12.92 12.97
N LEU A 79 -5.78 -13.70 13.08
CA LEU A 79 -6.96 -13.63 12.24
C LEU A 79 -8.21 -13.59 13.13
N GLY A 80 -9.31 -13.10 12.58
CA GLY A 80 -10.58 -12.96 13.31
C GLY A 80 -10.78 -11.55 13.84
N TRP A 81 -11.24 -11.43 15.08
CA TRP A 81 -11.59 -10.15 15.69
C TRP A 81 -10.44 -9.13 15.55
N PRO A 82 -10.72 -7.87 15.17
CA PRO A 82 -12.04 -7.24 15.07
C PRO A 82 -12.81 -7.49 13.76
N LEU A 83 -12.18 -8.13 12.77
CA LEU A 83 -12.81 -8.41 11.49
C LEU A 83 -13.84 -9.55 11.58
N ASP A 84 -14.92 -9.43 10.79
CA ASP A 84 -15.90 -10.50 10.62
C ASP A 84 -15.38 -11.63 9.71
N GLN A 85 -16.09 -12.76 9.66
CA GLN A 85 -15.69 -13.91 8.82
C GLN A 85 -15.81 -13.67 7.30
N LYS A 86 -16.40 -12.54 6.89
CA LYS A 86 -16.61 -12.20 5.47
C LYS A 86 -15.58 -11.20 4.96
N THR A 87 -14.82 -10.57 5.86
CA THR A 87 -13.81 -9.58 5.55
C THR A 87 -12.44 -10.22 5.64
N TYR A 88 -11.77 -10.35 4.50
CA TYR A 88 -10.41 -10.90 4.48
C TYR A 88 -9.43 -9.89 5.08
N GLY A 89 -8.66 -10.34 6.06
CA GLY A 89 -7.65 -9.53 6.71
C GLY A 89 -7.03 -10.23 7.89
N GLY A 90 -6.14 -9.52 8.59
CA GLY A 90 -5.41 -10.04 9.74
C GLY A 90 -4.36 -9.05 10.23
N SER A 91 -3.90 -9.27 11.46
CA SER A 91 -2.84 -8.46 12.04
C SER A 91 -1.47 -9.12 11.88
N PHE A 92 -0.44 -8.29 12.00
CA PHE A 92 0.93 -8.73 12.17
C PHE A 92 1.59 -7.95 13.30
N LEU A 93 2.54 -8.58 13.99
CA LEU A 93 3.43 -7.94 14.95
C LEU A 93 4.79 -8.62 14.85
N TYR A 94 5.83 -7.84 14.58
CA TYR A 94 7.19 -8.31 14.40
C TYR A 94 8.13 -7.60 15.37
N HIS A 95 8.89 -8.37 16.14
CA HIS A 95 9.93 -7.83 17.01
C HIS A 95 11.20 -7.55 16.19
N MET A 96 11.56 -6.28 16.11
CA MET A 96 12.74 -5.79 15.39
C MET A 96 13.93 -5.63 16.36
N ASN A 97 14.98 -4.92 15.94
CA ASN A 97 16.06 -4.54 16.83
C ASN A 97 15.62 -3.37 17.74
N ASP A 98 16.45 -3.08 18.76
CA ASP A 98 16.35 -1.86 19.56
C ASP A 98 15.01 -1.66 20.30
N ARG A 99 14.42 -2.77 20.79
CA ARG A 99 13.14 -2.79 21.50
C ARG A 99 11.97 -2.26 20.67
N GLN A 100 12.08 -2.30 19.34
CA GLN A 100 11.02 -1.87 18.44
C GLN A 100 10.16 -3.04 18.00
N ILE A 101 8.86 -2.81 17.92
CA ILE A 101 7.92 -3.70 17.23
C ILE A 101 7.36 -2.99 16.00
N ALA A 102 7.21 -3.73 14.91
CA ALA A 102 6.42 -3.33 13.76
C ALA A 102 5.08 -4.07 13.83
N LEU A 103 3.99 -3.34 14.03
CA LEU A 103 2.65 -3.90 14.08
C LEU A 103 1.75 -3.28 13.01
N GLY A 104 0.71 -4.01 12.63
CA GLY A 104 -0.23 -3.51 11.64
C GLY A 104 -1.41 -4.42 11.39
N LEU A 105 -2.36 -3.90 10.62
CA LEU A 105 -3.54 -4.62 10.15
C LEU A 105 -3.59 -4.55 8.62
N VAL A 106 -3.95 -5.68 8.00
CA VAL A 106 -4.24 -5.76 6.57
C VAL A 106 -5.73 -6.04 6.39
N VAL A 107 -6.38 -5.28 5.51
CA VAL A 107 -7.80 -5.47 5.14
C VAL A 107 -7.92 -5.49 3.62
N ALA A 108 -8.50 -6.56 3.05
CA ALA A 108 -8.72 -6.67 1.61
C ALA A 108 -9.73 -5.64 1.12
N LEU A 109 -9.44 -4.95 0.02
CA LEU A 109 -10.26 -3.87 -0.56
C LEU A 109 -11.52 -4.38 -1.29
N ASN A 110 -11.91 -5.63 -1.06
CA ASN A 110 -13.17 -6.23 -1.50
C ASN A 110 -14.18 -6.40 -0.34
N TYR A 111 -13.96 -5.71 0.79
CA TYR A 111 -14.96 -5.66 1.87
C TYR A 111 -16.26 -5.02 1.38
N HIS A 112 -17.39 -5.48 1.93
CA HIS A 112 -18.73 -5.06 1.47
C HIS A 112 -19.34 -3.94 2.31
N ASN A 113 -18.93 -3.81 3.58
CA ASN A 113 -19.48 -2.81 4.48
C ASN A 113 -18.88 -1.43 4.17
N PRO A 114 -19.66 -0.45 3.67
CA PRO A 114 -19.14 0.88 3.34
C PRO A 114 -18.76 1.71 4.57
N PHE A 115 -19.16 1.29 5.77
CA PHE A 115 -18.82 1.95 7.03
C PHE A 115 -17.57 1.35 7.70
N LEU A 116 -17.02 0.25 7.17
CA LEU A 116 -15.77 -0.31 7.68
C LEU A 116 -14.65 0.71 7.42
N ASN A 117 -13.94 1.07 8.49
CA ASN A 117 -12.79 1.95 8.42
C ASN A 117 -11.55 1.17 8.83
N PRO A 118 -10.70 0.72 7.87
CA PRO A 118 -9.53 -0.10 8.19
C PRO A 118 -8.57 0.53 9.20
N TYR A 119 -8.57 1.86 9.32
CA TYR A 119 -7.77 2.58 10.30
C TYR A 119 -8.32 2.46 11.72
N GLU A 120 -9.64 2.47 11.90
CA GLU A 120 -10.26 2.30 13.22
C GLU A 120 -10.32 0.84 13.65
N GLU A 121 -10.23 -0.09 12.70
CA GLU A 121 -10.08 -1.52 12.98
C GLU A 121 -8.66 -1.89 13.45
N PHE A 122 -7.67 -1.04 13.17
CA PHE A 122 -6.28 -1.22 13.58
C PHE A 122 -6.04 -0.57 14.95
#